data_AF-A0A8E2LD60-F1
#
_entry.id   AF-A0A8E2LD60-F1
#
_cell.length_a   1.000
_cell.length_b   1.000
_cell.length_c   1.000
_cell.angle_alpha   90.00
_cell.angle_beta   90.00
_cell.angle_gamma   90.00
#
_symmetry.space_group_name_H-M   'P 1'
#
loop_
_entity.id
_entity.type
_entity.pdbx_description
1 polymer ?
#
loop_
_entity_poly.entity_id
_entity_poly.type
_entity_poly.pdbx_seq_one_letter_code
_entity_poly.pdbx_strand_id
1 'polypeptide(L)' 'MKITVYSSDTCPHCVSLKKWLKNNQIDYIEKNVKKAKFAEELQNKGIKVIPYMTIEDENTKEVDSFVGFNPKILAERLL' A
#
# COMPACT_ATOMS: atom_id res chain seq x y z
N MET A 1 -9.83 8.68 6.35
CA MET A 1 -9.06 8.15 5.19
C MET A 1 -8.24 6.98 5.67
N LYS A 2 -8.29 5.85 4.97
CA LYS A 2 -7.65 4.60 5.40
C LYS A 2 -6.69 4.09 4.33
N ILE A 3 -5.40 4.08 4.66
CA ILE A 3 -4.36 3.57 3.77
C ILE A 3 -4.00 2.14 4.18
N THR A 4 -4.05 1.21 3.23
CA THR A 4 -3.59 -0.17 3.43
C THR A 4 -2.44 -0.45 2.49
N VAL A 5 -1.35 -1.01 3.00
CA VAL A 5 -0.15 -1.33 2.23
C VAL A 5 0.12 -2.83 2.32
N TYR A 6 0.06 -3.50 1.18
CA TYR A 6 0.49 -4.88 1.03
C TYR A 6 1.97 -4.91 0.68
N SER A 7 2.77 -5.52 1.56
CA SER A 7 4.23 -5.44 1.55
C SER A 7 4.87 -6.81 1.80
N SER A 8 6.19 -6.90 1.58
CA SER A 8 7.04 -7.95 2.15
C SER A 8 8.36 -7.34 2.59
N ASP A 9 8.96 -7.86 3.67
CA ASP A 9 10.28 -7.39 4.14
C ASP A 9 11.42 -7.81 3.22
N THR A 10 11.20 -8.77 2.32
CA THR A 10 12.19 -9.21 1.32
C THR A 10 12.16 -8.38 0.05
N CYS A 11 11.24 -7.41 -0.07
CA CYS A 11 11.11 -6.56 -1.25
C CYS A 11 11.70 -5.15 -1.01
N PRO A 12 12.77 -4.77 -1.73
CA PRO A 12 13.40 -3.44 -1.56
C PRO A 12 12.43 -2.28 -1.77
N HIS A 13 11.55 -2.37 -2.77
CA HIS A 13 10.55 -1.34 -3.05
C HIS A 13 9.52 -1.18 -1.91
N CYS A 14 9.15 -2.28 -1.24
CA CYS A 14 8.28 -2.21 -0.07
C CYS A 14 8.97 -1.46 1.08
N VAL A 15 10.26 -1.71 1.31
CA VAL A 15 11.03 -1.01 2.34
C VAL A 15 11.09 0.49 2.06
N SER A 16 11.34 0.87 0.80
CA SER A 16 11.37 2.28 0.38
C SER A 16 10.00 2.96 0.57
N LEU A 17 8.90 2.32 0.18
CA LEU A 17 7.55 2.83 0.39
C LEU A 17 7.26 3.05 1.88
N LYS A 18 7.53 2.05 2.73
CA LYS A 18 7.29 2.14 4.18
C LYS A 18 8.09 3.29 4.81
N LYS A 19 9.34 3.46 4.39
CA LYS A 19 10.20 4.56 4.85
C LYS A 19 9.66 5.92 4.40
N TRP A 20 9.21 6.04 3.16
CA TRP A 20 8.62 7.28 2.64
C TRP A 20 7.35 7.67 3.39
N LEU A 21 6.42 6.72 3.60
CA LEU A 21 5.20 6.95 4.39
C LEU A 21 5.53 7.41 5.81
N LYS A 22 6.48 6.72 6.46
CA LYS A 22 6.94 7.08 7.82
C LYS A 22 7.55 8.48 7.86
N ASN A 23 8.39 8.84 6.90
CA ASN A 23 9.04 10.16 6.85
C ASN A 23 8.04 11.31 6.66
N ASN A 24 6.94 11.06 5.95
CA ASN A 24 5.86 12.02 5.75
C ASN A 24 4.78 11.95 6.85
N GLN A 25 4.99 11.16 7.91
CA GLN A 25 4.03 10.99 9.02
C GLN A 25 2.65 10.51 8.56
N ILE A 26 2.63 9.67 7.51
CA ILE A 26 1.41 9.09 6.97
C ILE A 26 1.17 7.74 7.63
N ASP A 27 0.08 7.64 8.39
CA ASP A 27 -0.36 6.40 9.01
C ASP A 27 -0.94 5.41 7.98
N TYR A 28 -0.60 4.13 8.13
CA TYR A 28 -1.08 3.08 7.24
C TYR A 28 -1.19 1.74 7.95
N ILE A 29 -2.05 0.88 7.41
CA ILE A 29 -2.21 -0.51 7.84
C ILE A 29 -1.30 -1.39 6.99
N GLU A 30 -0.29 -1.99 7.60
CA GLU A 30 0.57 -2.95 6.92
C GLU A 30 -0.05 -4.35 6.86
N LYS A 31 -0.19 -4.89 5.64
CA LYS A 31 -0.57 -6.27 5.35
C LYS A 31 0.59 -7.01 4.71
N ASN A 32 1.46 -7.58 5.53
CA ASN A 32 2.64 -8.30 5.05
C ASN A 32 2.25 -9.64 4.39
N VAL A 33 2.49 -9.77 3.09
CA VAL A 33 2.08 -10.94 2.27
C VAL A 33 2.82 -12.23 2.61
N LYS A 34 3.81 -12.19 3.51
CA LYS A 34 4.33 -13.42 4.15
C LYS A 34 3.25 -14.17 4.93
N LYS A 35 2.21 -13.48 5.40
CA LYS A 35 1.03 -14.13 5.99
C LYS A 35 0.09 -14.56 4.86
N ALA A 36 -0.20 -15.85 4.76
CA ALA A 36 -1.00 -16.46 3.70
C ALA A 36 -2.31 -15.69 3.43
N LYS A 37 -3.05 -15.32 4.48
CA LYS A 37 -4.29 -14.54 4.36
C LYS A 37 -4.15 -13.25 3.53
N PHE A 38 -3.03 -12.54 3.65
CA PHE A 38 -2.82 -11.27 2.94
C PHE A 38 -2.35 -11.50 1.50
N ALA A 39 -1.64 -12.61 1.24
CA ALA A 39 -1.35 -13.05 -0.11
C ALA A 39 -2.62 -13.51 -0.85
N GLU A 40 -3.50 -14.24 -0.17
CA GLU A 40 -4.81 -14.67 -0.70
C GLU A 40 -5.70 -13.46 -1.01
N GLU A 41 -5.73 -12.44 -0.15
CA GLU A 41 -6.45 -11.20 -0.43
C GLU A 41 -6.00 -10.54 -1.75
N LEU A 42 -4.70 -10.48 -2.02
CA LEU A 42 -4.18 -9.96 -3.29
C LEU A 42 -4.56 -10.87 -4.47
N GLN A 43 -4.43 -12.19 -4.32
CA GLN A 43 -4.77 -13.15 -5.37
C GLN A 43 -6.25 -13.07 -5.75
N ASN A 44 -7.14 -12.97 -4.76
CA ASN A 44 -8.59 -12.80 -4.97
C ASN A 44 -8.92 -11.49 -5.69
N LYS A 45 -8.06 -10.46 -5.54
CA LYS A 45 -8.15 -9.19 -6.28
C LYS A 45 -7.47 -9.24 -7.66
N GLY A 46 -6.89 -10.38 -8.04
CA GLY A 46 -6.13 -10.53 -9.29
C GLY A 46 -4.75 -9.86 -9.26
N ILE A 47 -4.27 -9.44 -8.09
CA ILE A 47 -3.03 -8.68 -7.93
C ILE A 47 -1.90 -9.62 -7.54
N LYS A 48 -0.79 -9.53 -8.28
CA LYS A 48 0.39 -10.40 -8.11
C LYS A 48 1.68 -9.63 -7.83
N VAL A 49 1.59 -8.30 -7.75
CA VAL A 49 2.75 -7.41 -7.65
C VAL A 49 2.70 -6.66 -6.32
N ILE A 50 3.84 -6.56 -5.66
CA ILE A 50 4.05 -5.74 -4.46
C ILE A 50 5.19 -4.74 -4.69
N PRO A 51 5.22 -3.59 -3.98
CA PRO A 51 4.18 -3.13 -3.04
C PRO A 51 2.86 -2.81 -3.75
N TYR A 52 1.75 -3.09 -3.09
CA TYR A 52 0.41 -2.67 -3.52
C TYR A 52 -0.23 -1.87 -2.40
N MET A 53 -0.90 -0.79 -2.72
CA MET A 53 -1.56 0.04 -1.72
C MET A 53 -2.95 0.45 -2.15
N THR A 54 -3.82 0.65 -1.18
CA THR A 54 -5.16 1.18 -1.37
C THR A 54 -5.40 2.36 -0.44
N ILE A 55 -6.03 3.39 -0.97
CA ILE A 55 -6.48 4.55 -0.20
C ILE A 55 -8.00 4.55 -0.26
N GLU A 56 -8.63 4.37 0.88
CA GLU A 56 -10.09 4.41 1.02
C GLU A 56 -10.51 5.74 1.66
N ASP A 57 -11.36 6.48 0.96
CA ASP A 57 -12.05 7.64 1.50
C ASP A 57 -13.30 7.17 2.26
N GLU A 58 -13.36 7.46 3.55
CA GLU A 58 -14.44 6.98 4.41
C GLU A 58 -15.77 7.69 4.14
N ASN A 59 -15.72 8.91 3.60
CA ASN A 59 -16.88 9.75 3.29
C ASN A 59 -17.47 9.39 1.93
N THR A 60 -16.64 9.27 0.89
CA THR A 60 -17.11 9.02 -0.48
C THR A 60 -17.19 7.53 -0.83
N LYS A 61 -16.57 6.66 -0.01
CA LYS A 61 -16.38 5.22 -0.30
C LYS A 61 -15.55 4.94 -1.55
N GLU A 62 -14.86 5.95 -2.08
CA GLU A 62 -13.93 5.77 -3.18
C GLU A 62 -12.68 5.05 -2.70
N VAL A 63 -12.20 4.11 -3.53
CA VAL A 63 -11.00 3.32 -3.25
C VAL A 63 -10.04 3.50 -4.41
N ASP A 64 -8.98 4.27 -4.17
CA ASP A 64 -7.86 4.33 -5.09
C ASP A 64 -6.90 3.18 -4.82
N SER A 65 -6.26 2.68 -5.86
CA SER A 65 -5.24 1.65 -5.71
C SER A 65 -4.01 1.90 -6.57
N PHE A 66 -2.85 1.57 -6.02
CA PHE A 66 -1.56 1.84 -6.64
C PHE A 66 -0.68 0.62 -6.55
N VAL A 67 -0.01 0.33 -7.65
CA VAL A 67 0.94 -0.79 -7.77
C VAL A 67 2.34 -0.20 -7.88
N GLY A 68 3.28 -0.76 -7.12
CA GLY A 68 4.66 -0.31 -7.08
C GLY A 68 4.87 0.89 -6.16
N PHE A 69 6.05 1.51 -6.27
CA PHE A 69 6.41 2.68 -5.47
C PHE A 69 6.85 3.82 -6.40
N ASN A 70 6.07 4.91 -6.41
CA ASN A 70 6.42 6.16 -7.09
C ASN A 70 6.16 7.35 -6.17
N PRO A 71 7.19 7.91 -5.52
CA PRO A 71 7.01 8.95 -4.51
C PRO A 71 6.36 10.23 -5.05
N LYS A 72 6.50 10.54 -6.35
CA LYS A 72 5.90 11.73 -6.95
C LYS A 72 4.36 11.61 -7.00
N ILE A 73 3.87 10.49 -7.51
CA ILE A 73 2.42 10.21 -7.58
C ILE A 73 1.82 10.13 -6.17
N LEU A 74 2.57 9.52 -5.23
CA LEU A 74 2.13 9.42 -3.84
C LEU A 74 2.05 10.78 -3.16
N ALA A 75 3.03 11.65 -3.40
CA ALA A 75 3.01 13.02 -2.91
C ALA A 75 1.78 13.77 -3.44
N GLU A 76 1.52 13.72 -4.75
CA GLU A 76 0.36 14.40 -5.37
C GLU A 76 -1.00 13.94 -4.84
N ARG A 77 -1.10 12.72 -4.29
CA ARG A 77 -2.36 12.18 -3.76
C ARG A 77 -2.48 12.29 -2.23
N LEU A 78 -1.38 12.25 -1.50
CA LEU A 78 -1.35 12.13 -0.04
C LEU A 78 -0.86 13.38 0.71
N LEU A 79 -0.26 14.34 0.01
CA LEU A 79 0.23 15.62 0.54
C LEU A 79 -0.54 16.78 -0.10
#